data_AF-A0A1I8FVN4-F1
#
_entry.id   AF-A0A1I8FVN4-F1
#
_cell.length_a   1.000
_cell.length_b   1.000
_cell.length_c   1.000
_cell.angle_alpha   90.00
_cell.angle_beta   90.00
_cell.angle_gamma   90.00
#
_symmetry.space_group_name_H-M   'P 1'
#
loop_
_entity.id
_entity.type
_entity.pdbx_description
1 polymer ?
#
loop_
_entity_poly.entity_id
_entity_poly.type
_entity_poly.pdbx_seq_one_letter_code
_entity_poly.pdbx_strand_id
1 'polypeptide(L)'
;SRTPIRLRYLIPIPGICNNDMLSFNGSCYAVSAFKQNLTEALSTIEGDVELASFASMAEINEFVAANIARESEYPYRRPLNLSQPLRLGMFLGSDGQDQTVSMLKRGNNSAGCGLEPLSTLETFKISNTVVGPCAHLSLDVTDKALVEFGSCDASILALIKFPQVARSDKRIISRFCPEIIPKVLSMEKDAYPLQAGGMLRNQTKQYPEENCA
;
A
#
# COMPACT_ATOMS: atom_id res chain seq x y z
N SER A 1 -29.21 29.86 -23.22
CA SER A 1 -29.39 29.57 -21.78
C SER A 1 -28.20 28.73 -21.32
N ARG A 2 -27.32 29.26 -20.46
CA ARG A 2 -26.19 28.50 -19.88
C ARG A 2 -26.64 27.96 -18.53
N THR A 3 -26.75 26.65 -18.40
CA THR A 3 -27.05 25.99 -17.12
C THR A 3 -25.92 26.30 -16.13
N PRO A 4 -26.23 26.80 -14.93
CA PRO A 4 -25.20 27.04 -13.93
C PRO A 4 -24.59 25.71 -13.50
N ILE A 5 -23.26 25.60 -13.62
CA ILE A 5 -22.49 24.49 -13.09
C ILE A 5 -22.57 24.58 -11.56
N ARG A 6 -23.34 23.69 -10.94
CA ARG A 6 -23.44 23.59 -9.49
C ARG A 6 -22.29 22.74 -8.97
N LEU A 7 -21.28 23.40 -8.41
CA LEU A 7 -20.19 22.74 -7.71
C LEU A 7 -20.68 22.31 -6.33
N ARG A 8 -20.78 21.00 -6.08
CA ARG A 8 -21.07 20.45 -4.75
C ARG A 8 -19.74 20.10 -4.10
N TYR A 9 -19.39 20.83 -3.05
CA TYR A 9 -18.26 20.48 -2.18
C TYR A 9 -18.75 19.58 -1.06
N LEU A 10 -18.16 18.39 -0.96
CA LEU A 10 -18.31 17.51 0.19
C LEU A 10 -17.21 17.89 1.18
N ILE A 11 -17.57 18.57 2.26
CA ILE A 11 -16.65 18.82 3.38
C ILE A 11 -16.68 17.56 4.26
N PRO A 12 -15.58 16.82 4.40
CA PRO A 12 -15.53 15.69 5.32
C PRO A 12 -15.78 16.20 6.73
N ILE A 13 -16.82 15.69 7.39
CA ILE A 13 -17.04 15.96 8.82
C ILE A 13 -16.12 15.01 9.59
N PRO A 14 -15.21 15.51 10.45
CA PRO A 14 -14.39 14.64 11.29
C PRO A 14 -15.28 13.67 12.08
N GLY A 15 -14.96 12.37 12.03
CA GLY A 15 -15.74 11.34 12.71
C GLY A 15 -16.93 10.77 11.90
N ILE A 16 -17.26 11.32 10.73
CA ILE A 16 -18.37 10.83 9.90
C ILE A 16 -17.85 10.45 8.52
N CYS A 17 -17.83 9.15 8.24
CA CYS A 17 -17.55 8.63 6.91
C CYS A 17 -18.75 8.80 5.98
N ASN A 18 -18.48 9.08 4.70
CA ASN A 18 -19.52 9.05 3.69
C ASN A 18 -20.12 7.63 3.58
N ASN A 19 -21.35 7.51 3.08
CA ASN A 19 -22.07 6.24 3.04
C ASN A 19 -21.38 5.15 2.19
N ASP A 20 -20.61 5.56 1.20
CA ASP A 20 -19.79 4.71 0.33
C ASP A 20 -18.44 4.33 0.97
N MET A 21 -18.04 4.99 2.06
CA MET A 21 -16.80 4.70 2.78
C MET A 21 -17.02 3.71 3.92
N LEU A 22 -15.99 2.92 4.22
CA LEU A 22 -15.96 2.08 5.43
C LEU A 22 -15.38 2.88 6.59
N SER A 23 -16.08 2.89 7.72
CA SER A 23 -15.53 3.40 8.98
C SER A 23 -14.83 2.25 9.70
N PHE A 24 -13.53 2.37 9.93
CA PHE A 24 -12.74 1.35 10.62
C PHE A 24 -11.62 2.02 11.42
N ASN A 25 -11.45 1.61 12.68
CA ASN A 25 -10.38 2.09 13.58
C ASN A 25 -10.18 3.64 13.58
N GLY A 26 -11.29 4.40 13.70
CA GLY A 26 -11.24 5.87 13.71
C GLY A 26 -10.76 6.51 12.39
N SER A 27 -10.89 5.81 11.27
CA SER A 27 -10.57 6.29 9.93
C SER A 27 -11.66 5.91 8.94
N CYS A 28 -11.77 6.66 7.85
CA CYS A 28 -12.64 6.32 6.73
C CYS A 28 -11.81 5.72 5.60
N TYR A 29 -12.37 4.72 4.92
CA TYR A 29 -11.70 4.03 3.82
C TYR A 29 -12.55 4.05 2.57
N ALA A 30 -11.92 4.29 1.43
CA ALA A 30 -12.54 4.26 0.12
C ALA A 30 -11.65 3.53 -0.89
N VAL A 31 -12.25 2.99 -1.94
CA VAL A 31 -11.51 2.46 -3.09
C VAL A 31 -11.41 3.56 -4.14
N SER A 32 -10.24 3.71 -4.77
CA SER A 32 -10.07 4.69 -5.85
C SER A 32 -11.06 4.44 -7.00
N ALA A 33 -11.49 5.51 -7.67
CA ALA A 33 -12.42 5.40 -8.79
C ALA A 33 -11.77 4.80 -10.05
N PHE A 34 -10.45 4.95 -10.19
CA PHE A 34 -9.69 4.53 -11.36
C PHE A 34 -8.46 3.72 -10.94
N LYS A 35 -8.03 2.85 -11.85
CA LYS A 35 -6.79 2.09 -11.71
C LYS A 35 -5.61 3.04 -11.94
N GLN A 36 -4.60 2.93 -11.08
CA GLN A 36 -3.45 3.82 -11.03
C GLN A 36 -2.19 3.01 -10.74
N ASN A 37 -1.06 3.42 -11.30
CA ASN A 37 0.24 2.96 -10.80
C ASN A 37 0.59 3.65 -9.46
N LEU A 38 1.66 3.24 -8.79
CA LEU A 38 2.04 3.83 -7.50
C LEU A 38 2.28 5.34 -7.62
N THR A 39 2.99 5.78 -8.65
CA THR A 39 3.34 7.19 -8.86
C THR A 39 2.08 8.05 -8.96
N GLU A 40 1.11 7.61 -9.75
CA GLU A 40 -0.19 8.26 -9.92
C GLU A 40 -1.01 8.25 -8.62
N ALA A 41 -1.04 7.11 -7.93
CA ALA A 41 -1.78 6.97 -6.68
C ALA A 41 -1.22 7.92 -5.61
N LEU A 42 0.11 8.01 -5.49
CA LEU A 42 0.75 8.94 -4.56
C LEU A 42 0.58 10.40 -5.01
N SER A 43 0.64 10.71 -6.32
CA SER A 43 0.48 12.07 -6.84
C SER A 43 -0.93 12.63 -6.74
N THR A 44 -1.92 11.75 -6.70
CA THR A 44 -3.34 12.15 -6.57
C THR A 44 -3.80 12.28 -5.11
N ILE A 45 -2.96 11.85 -4.16
CA ILE A 45 -3.22 12.02 -2.74
C ILE A 45 -2.85 13.45 -2.33
N GLU A 46 -3.90 14.27 -2.15
CA GLU A 46 -3.82 15.62 -1.62
C GLU A 46 -4.39 15.70 -0.19
N GLY A 47 -3.94 16.71 0.57
CA GLY A 47 -4.45 16.95 1.92
C GLY A 47 -4.06 15.86 2.93
N ASP A 48 -5.00 15.49 3.81
CA ASP A 48 -4.80 14.50 4.88
C ASP A 48 -5.09 13.05 4.43
N VAL A 49 -5.32 12.83 3.14
CA VAL A 49 -5.61 11.51 2.56
C VAL A 49 -4.33 10.67 2.47
N GLU A 50 -4.39 9.34 2.56
CA GLU A 50 -3.23 8.43 2.52
C GLU A 50 -3.56 7.14 1.77
N LEU A 51 -2.54 6.44 1.26
CA LEU A 51 -2.72 5.03 0.92
C LEU A 51 -2.88 4.25 2.22
N ALA A 52 -3.91 3.42 2.28
CA ALA A 52 -4.18 2.60 3.45
C ALA A 52 -3.01 1.64 3.71
N SER A 53 -2.57 1.63 4.96
CA SER A 53 -1.52 0.76 5.46
C SER A 53 -2.00 0.13 6.76
N PHE A 54 -1.58 -1.09 7.02
CA PHE A 54 -1.99 -1.87 8.19
C PHE A 54 -0.74 -2.38 8.92
N ALA A 55 -0.82 -2.45 10.23
CA ALA A 55 0.29 -2.88 11.08
C ALA A 55 0.44 -4.41 11.12
N SER A 56 -0.61 -5.17 10.80
CA SER A 56 -0.59 -6.63 10.85
C SER A 56 -1.68 -7.28 10.00
N MET A 57 -1.55 -8.58 9.70
CA MET A 57 -2.63 -9.35 9.06
C MET A 57 -3.88 -9.48 9.95
N ALA A 58 -3.77 -9.40 11.27
CA ALA A 58 -4.94 -9.39 12.15
C ALA A 58 -5.80 -8.15 11.88
N GLU A 59 -5.16 -6.97 11.78
CA GLU A 59 -5.85 -5.72 11.45
C GLU A 59 -6.50 -5.76 10.06
N ILE A 60 -5.83 -6.38 9.07
CA ILE A 60 -6.40 -6.56 7.73
C ILE A 60 -7.62 -7.49 7.76
N ASN A 61 -7.56 -8.59 8.50
CA ASN A 61 -8.69 -9.52 8.62
C ASN A 61 -9.88 -8.85 9.33
N GLU A 62 -9.63 -8.05 10.37
CA GLU A 62 -10.67 -7.24 11.03
C GLU A 62 -11.29 -6.21 10.08
N PHE A 63 -10.47 -5.55 9.26
CA PHE A 63 -10.93 -4.63 8.22
C PHE A 63 -11.83 -5.32 7.20
N VAL A 64 -11.44 -6.50 6.71
CA VAL A 64 -12.24 -7.28 5.75
C VAL A 64 -13.55 -7.74 6.38
N ALA A 65 -13.50 -8.25 7.62
CA ALA A 65 -14.70 -8.65 8.35
C ALA A 65 -15.67 -7.49 8.54
N ALA A 66 -15.17 -6.30 8.93
CA ALA A 66 -15.98 -5.09 9.05
C ALA A 66 -16.59 -4.66 7.71
N ASN A 67 -15.89 -4.86 6.59
CA ASN A 67 -16.43 -4.57 5.27
C ASN A 67 -17.58 -5.51 4.89
N ILE A 68 -17.41 -6.81 5.11
CA ILE A 68 -18.41 -7.85 4.80
C ILE A 68 -19.64 -7.69 5.68
N ALA A 69 -19.47 -7.36 6.97
CA ALA A 69 -20.57 -7.17 7.92
C ALA A 69 -21.58 -6.12 7.44
N ARG A 70 -21.17 -5.12 6.65
CA ARG A 70 -22.04 -4.04 6.12
C ARG A 70 -23.22 -4.55 5.27
N GLU A 71 -23.12 -5.74 4.68
CA GLU A 71 -24.24 -6.35 3.95
C GLU A 71 -25.36 -6.83 4.86
N SER A 72 -25.05 -7.09 6.13
CA SER A 72 -25.97 -7.73 7.07
C SER A 72 -26.29 -6.87 8.30
N GLU A 73 -25.48 -5.87 8.61
CA GLU A 73 -25.61 -5.01 9.78
C GLU A 73 -26.36 -3.70 9.47
N TYR A 74 -27.36 -3.36 10.30
CA TYR A 74 -28.15 -2.15 10.12
C TYR A 74 -27.40 -0.89 10.63
N PRO A 75 -27.42 0.24 9.89
CA PRO A 75 -28.06 0.43 8.59
C PRO A 75 -27.29 -0.27 7.47
N TYR A 76 -27.99 -1.02 6.63
CA TYR A 76 -27.41 -1.71 5.49
C TYR A 76 -26.64 -0.74 4.59
N ARG A 77 -25.37 -1.05 4.32
CA ARG A 77 -24.51 -0.26 3.45
C ARG A 77 -23.80 -1.17 2.48
N ARG A 78 -23.58 -0.68 1.26
CA ARG A 78 -22.80 -1.44 0.28
C ARG A 78 -21.35 -1.57 0.76
N PRO A 79 -20.77 -2.78 0.80
CA PRO A 79 -19.35 -2.93 1.08
C PRO A 79 -18.49 -2.23 0.04
N LEU A 80 -17.25 -1.96 0.42
CA LEU A 80 -16.18 -1.65 -0.52
C LEU A 80 -15.97 -2.84 -1.44
N ASN A 81 -15.72 -2.56 -2.72
CA ASN A 81 -15.42 -3.60 -3.69
C ASN A 81 -13.99 -4.10 -3.50
N LEU A 82 -13.84 -5.21 -2.78
CA LEU A 82 -12.57 -5.90 -2.56
C LEU A 82 -12.34 -7.06 -3.56
N SER A 83 -13.21 -7.21 -4.55
CA SER A 83 -13.13 -8.30 -5.56
C SER A 83 -11.97 -8.13 -6.53
N GLN A 84 -11.35 -6.94 -6.58
CA GLN A 84 -10.17 -6.65 -7.37
C GLN A 84 -9.00 -6.32 -6.42
N PRO A 85 -7.75 -6.61 -6.83
CA PRO A 85 -6.59 -6.27 -6.03
C PRO A 85 -6.51 -4.75 -5.77
N LEU A 86 -6.27 -4.39 -4.51
CA LEU A 86 -6.18 -3.01 -4.06
C LEU A 86 -4.76 -2.69 -3.60
N ARG A 87 -4.13 -1.69 -4.23
CA ARG A 87 -2.83 -1.15 -3.82
C ARG A 87 -2.89 -0.59 -2.41
N LEU A 88 -1.92 -0.98 -1.58
CA LEU A 88 -1.74 -0.49 -0.23
C LEU A 88 -0.51 0.44 -0.16
N GLY A 89 -0.43 1.21 0.93
CA GLY A 89 0.74 2.01 1.27
C GLY A 89 1.83 1.19 1.97
N MET A 90 1.94 -0.11 1.65
CA MET A 90 2.90 -1.02 2.27
C MET A 90 3.89 -1.49 1.21
N PHE A 91 5.15 -1.63 1.60
CA PHE A 91 6.24 -1.90 0.69
C PHE A 91 7.17 -2.98 1.21
N LEU A 92 7.61 -3.87 0.32
CA LEU A 92 8.63 -4.87 0.61
C LEU A 92 9.99 -4.29 0.24
N GLY A 93 10.82 -4.04 1.24
CA GLY A 93 12.24 -3.75 1.10
C GLY A 93 13.10 -4.99 1.32
N SER A 94 14.36 -4.90 0.92
CA SER A 94 15.38 -5.91 1.19
C SER A 94 16.61 -5.21 1.75
N ASP A 95 16.99 -5.54 2.98
CA ASP A 95 18.22 -5.05 3.61
C ASP A 95 19.22 -6.21 3.67
N GLY A 96 19.93 -6.43 2.56
CA GLY A 96 20.84 -7.59 2.43
C GLY A 96 20.06 -8.90 2.24
N GLN A 97 20.08 -9.80 3.23
CA GLN A 97 19.34 -11.08 3.18
C GLN A 97 17.97 -11.04 3.86
N ASP A 98 17.70 -10.01 4.65
CA ASP A 98 16.44 -9.87 5.38
C ASP A 98 15.45 -9.05 4.55
N GLN A 99 14.29 -9.65 4.27
CA GLN A 99 13.15 -8.92 3.73
C GLN A 99 12.55 -8.09 4.85
N THR A 100 12.10 -6.87 4.57
CA THR A 100 11.41 -6.01 5.55
C THR A 100 10.17 -5.40 4.92
N VAL A 101 9.01 -5.55 5.56
CA VAL A 101 7.81 -4.82 5.14
C VAL A 101 7.79 -3.47 5.84
N SER A 102 7.67 -2.39 5.09
CA SER A 102 7.52 -1.03 5.61
C SER A 102 6.15 -0.47 5.26
N MET A 103 5.55 0.28 6.19
CA MET A 103 4.32 1.02 5.93
C MET A 103 4.61 2.50 5.68
N LEU A 104 3.84 3.09 4.78
CA LEU A 104 3.81 4.52 4.56
C LEU A 104 3.22 5.18 5.80
N LYS A 105 4.00 6.05 6.43
CA LYS A 105 3.53 6.88 7.53
C LYS A 105 3.80 8.33 7.24
N ARG A 106 2.79 9.16 7.45
CA ARG A 106 2.95 10.60 7.38
C ARG A 106 3.57 11.12 8.68
N GLY A 107 4.63 11.92 8.57
CA GLY A 107 5.25 12.59 9.72
C GLY A 107 4.32 13.63 10.35
N ASN A 108 4.36 13.74 11.68
CA ASN A 108 3.52 14.69 12.43
C ASN A 108 3.98 16.15 12.32
N ASN A 109 5.27 16.38 12.05
CA ASN A 109 5.86 17.72 11.93
C ASN A 109 6.35 17.96 10.49
N SER A 110 6.90 19.12 10.18
CA SER A 110 7.49 19.54 8.87
C SER A 110 8.43 18.57 8.14
N ALA A 111 8.74 17.40 8.70
CA ALA A 111 9.45 16.32 8.02
C ALA A 111 8.47 15.53 7.14
N GLY A 112 8.88 15.22 5.91
CA GLY A 112 8.07 14.56 4.89
C GLY A 112 7.53 13.18 5.27
N CYS A 113 6.93 12.52 4.30
CA CYS A 113 6.40 11.17 4.46
C CYS A 113 7.56 10.18 4.66
N GLY A 114 7.39 9.25 5.60
CA GLY A 114 8.38 8.23 5.95
C GLY A 114 7.88 6.83 5.65
N LEU A 115 8.83 5.90 5.57
CA LEU A 115 8.57 4.47 5.62
C LEU A 115 8.95 3.99 7.02
N GLU A 116 8.01 3.38 7.72
CA GLU A 116 8.25 2.77 9.03
C GLU A 116 8.28 1.24 8.87
N PRO A 117 9.38 0.58 9.28
CA PRO A 117 9.49 -0.87 9.17
C PRO A 117 8.53 -1.55 10.16
N LEU A 118 7.89 -2.62 9.70
CA LEU A 118 7.10 -3.53 10.52
C LEU A 118 8.02 -4.60 11.08
N SER A 119 8.03 -4.77 12.40
CA SER A 119 8.97 -5.65 13.11
C SER A 119 8.73 -7.15 12.90
N THR A 120 7.68 -7.54 12.16
CA THR A 120 7.27 -8.95 12.01
C THR A 120 6.84 -9.27 10.58
N LEU A 121 7.73 -9.86 9.77
CA LEU A 121 7.34 -10.41 8.46
C LEU A 121 6.58 -11.71 8.55
N GLU A 122 6.73 -12.47 9.64
CA GLU A 122 6.06 -13.75 9.85
C GLU A 122 4.53 -13.67 9.71
N THR A 123 3.98 -12.46 9.86
CA THR A 123 2.54 -12.24 9.71
C THR A 123 2.07 -12.09 8.28
N PHE A 124 2.93 -11.80 7.29
CA PHE A 124 2.50 -11.58 5.91
C PHE A 124 2.86 -12.78 5.02
N LYS A 125 1.85 -13.38 4.37
CA LYS A 125 2.06 -14.42 3.37
C LYS A 125 2.61 -13.80 2.09
N ILE A 126 3.93 -13.67 1.98
CA ILE A 126 4.57 -13.23 0.74
C ILE A 126 4.42 -14.35 -0.30
N SER A 127 3.59 -14.09 -1.31
CA SER A 127 3.43 -14.98 -2.46
C SER A 127 4.63 -14.80 -3.39
N ASN A 128 5.43 -15.85 -3.59
CA ASN A 128 6.64 -15.81 -4.45
C ASN A 128 6.33 -15.76 -5.96
N THR A 129 5.05 -15.65 -6.35
CA THR A 129 4.60 -15.72 -7.76
C THR A 129 4.65 -14.37 -8.46
N VAL A 130 4.61 -13.26 -7.71
CA VAL A 130 4.76 -11.90 -8.22
C VAL A 130 5.90 -11.26 -7.43
N VAL A 131 6.87 -10.67 -8.12
CA VAL A 131 8.07 -10.10 -7.48
C VAL A 131 8.05 -8.60 -7.73
N GLY A 132 7.97 -7.83 -6.65
CA GLY A 132 8.13 -6.38 -6.67
C GLY A 132 7.84 -5.79 -5.28
N PRO A 133 8.18 -4.50 -5.05
CA PRO A 133 8.15 -3.94 -3.71
C PRO A 133 6.78 -3.42 -3.30
N CYS A 134 5.76 -3.41 -4.16
CA CYS A 134 4.47 -2.78 -3.87
C CYS A 134 3.41 -3.78 -3.41
N ALA A 135 2.82 -3.56 -2.23
CA ALA A 135 1.77 -4.42 -1.71
C ALA A 135 0.41 -4.19 -2.38
N HIS A 136 -0.34 -5.28 -2.58
CA HIS A 136 -1.76 -5.26 -2.89
C HIS A 136 -2.55 -6.25 -2.02
N LEU A 137 -3.74 -5.82 -1.61
CA LEU A 137 -4.73 -6.62 -0.90
C LEU A 137 -5.68 -7.29 -1.90
N SER A 138 -5.88 -8.59 -1.74
CA SER A 138 -6.90 -9.38 -2.44
C SER A 138 -7.65 -10.26 -1.45
N LEU A 139 -8.79 -10.79 -1.88
CA LEU A 139 -9.53 -11.81 -1.13
C LEU A 139 -9.40 -13.16 -1.83
N ASP A 140 -9.22 -14.23 -1.05
CA ASP A 140 -9.32 -15.59 -1.57
C ASP A 140 -10.78 -16.02 -1.78
N VAL A 141 -10.99 -17.24 -2.29
CA VAL A 141 -12.33 -17.81 -2.54
C VAL A 141 -13.17 -18.02 -1.27
N THR A 142 -12.57 -17.83 -0.09
CA THR A 142 -13.21 -17.94 1.24
C THR A 142 -13.31 -16.59 1.95
N ASP A 143 -13.17 -15.48 1.21
CA ASP A 143 -13.18 -14.10 1.71
C ASP A 143 -12.07 -13.79 2.73
N LYS A 144 -10.99 -14.57 2.74
CA LYS A 144 -9.83 -14.29 3.60
C LYS A 144 -8.90 -13.32 2.91
N ALA A 145 -8.36 -12.38 3.69
CA ALA A 145 -7.40 -11.43 3.19
C ALA A 145 -6.09 -12.10 2.78
N LEU A 146 -5.59 -11.72 1.62
CA LEU A 146 -4.26 -12.03 1.11
C LEU A 146 -3.54 -10.73 0.78
N VAL A 147 -2.29 -10.62 1.22
CA VAL A 147 -1.39 -9.52 0.86
C VAL A 147 -0.25 -10.10 0.06
N GLU A 148 -0.10 -9.64 -1.18
CA GLU A 148 1.02 -10.01 -2.03
C GLU A 148 1.78 -8.76 -2.44
N PHE A 149 3.01 -8.95 -2.90
CA PHE A 149 3.88 -7.85 -3.32
C PHE A 149 4.24 -8.01 -4.79
N GLY A 150 4.03 -6.95 -5.57
CA GLY A 150 4.26 -6.95 -7.01
C GLY A 150 4.81 -5.63 -7.53
N SER A 151 4.80 -5.46 -8.84
CA SER A 151 5.37 -4.26 -9.47
C SER A 151 4.61 -2.99 -9.09
N CYS A 152 5.35 -1.90 -8.90
CA CYS A 152 4.78 -0.60 -8.62
C CYS A 152 4.12 0.05 -9.84
N ASP A 153 4.43 -0.44 -11.05
CA ASP A 153 3.86 0.02 -12.31
C ASP A 153 2.51 -0.62 -12.63
N ALA A 154 2.10 -1.65 -11.89
CA ALA A 154 0.82 -2.31 -12.10
C ALA A 154 -0.35 -1.31 -11.94
N SER A 155 -1.16 -1.15 -12.98
CA SER A 155 -2.36 -0.30 -12.93
C SER A 155 -3.50 -1.05 -12.24
N ILE A 156 -3.69 -0.80 -10.94
CA ILE A 156 -4.71 -1.40 -10.10
C ILE A 156 -5.43 -0.33 -9.27
N LEU A 157 -6.57 -0.67 -8.66
CA LEU A 157 -7.27 0.25 -7.76
C LEU A 157 -6.43 0.44 -6.49
N ALA A 158 -6.62 1.56 -5.79
CA ALA A 158 -5.93 1.85 -4.53
C ALA A 158 -6.93 1.89 -3.36
N LEU A 159 -6.51 1.40 -2.20
CA LEU A 159 -7.26 1.59 -0.96
C LEU A 159 -6.80 2.90 -0.31
N ILE A 160 -7.73 3.82 -0.14
CA ILE A 160 -7.49 5.17 0.33
C ILE A 160 -7.99 5.29 1.77
N LYS A 161 -7.13 5.78 2.66
CA LYS A 161 -7.43 6.07 4.06
C LYS A 161 -7.59 7.58 4.26
N PHE A 162 -8.63 7.96 4.98
CA PHE A 162 -8.91 9.31 5.44
C PHE A 162 -8.86 9.28 6.98
N PRO A 163 -7.74 9.68 7.59
CA PRO A 163 -7.60 9.75 9.03
C PRO A 163 -8.64 10.71 9.63
N GLN A 164 -9.42 10.28 10.62
CA GLN A 164 -10.34 11.17 11.33
C GLN A 164 -9.61 11.93 12.43
N VAL A 165 -8.56 12.69 12.10
CA VAL A 165 -7.99 13.65 13.05
C VAL A 165 -8.77 14.95 12.99
N ALA A 166 -9.44 15.31 14.08
CA ALA A 166 -9.91 16.67 14.30
C ALA A 166 -8.69 17.57 14.48
N ARG A 167 -8.13 18.08 13.38
CA ARG A 167 -7.07 19.09 13.47
C ARG A 167 -7.71 20.40 13.93
N SER A 168 -7.40 20.80 15.17
CA SER A 168 -7.58 22.18 15.65
C SER A 168 -6.68 23.17 14.91
N ASP A 169 -5.74 22.69 14.11
CA ASP A 169 -4.79 23.51 13.38
C ASP A 169 -5.29 23.89 11.98
N LYS A 170 -5.47 25.20 11.79
CA LYS A 170 -5.97 25.88 10.58
C LYS A 170 -5.04 25.78 9.35
N ARG A 171 -4.16 24.78 9.26
CA ARG A 171 -3.30 24.59 8.10
C ARG A 171 -3.50 23.19 7.52
N ILE A 172 -4.45 23.09 6.59
CA ILE A 172 -4.45 22.03 5.57
C ILE A 172 -3.23 22.29 4.69
N ILE A 173 -2.06 21.84 5.10
CA ILE A 173 -0.92 21.77 4.21
C ILE A 173 -1.11 20.47 3.45
N SER A 174 -1.57 20.55 2.21
CA SER A 174 -1.49 19.43 1.28
C SER A 174 -0.02 19.02 1.21
N ARG A 175 0.31 17.85 1.76
CA ARG A 175 1.67 17.31 1.74
C ARG A 175 1.63 16.06 0.90
N PHE A 176 1.68 16.29 -0.41
CA PHE A 176 2.12 15.29 -1.36
C PHE A 176 3.45 14.68 -0.85
N CYS A 177 3.64 13.37 -1.05
CA CYS A 177 4.79 12.60 -0.59
C CYS A 177 5.76 12.29 -1.75
N PRO A 178 6.38 13.28 -2.42
CA PRO A 178 7.23 13.00 -3.58
C PRO A 178 8.46 12.16 -3.21
N GLU A 179 8.93 12.26 -1.97
CA GLU A 179 10.13 11.59 -1.46
C GLU A 179 10.01 10.06 -1.39
N ILE A 180 8.78 9.53 -1.38
CA ILE A 180 8.53 8.08 -1.27
C ILE A 180 8.72 7.39 -2.61
N ILE A 181 8.31 8.04 -3.70
CA ILE A 181 8.40 7.49 -5.07
C ILE A 181 9.82 7.02 -5.39
N PRO A 182 10.89 7.83 -5.27
CA PRO A 182 12.24 7.37 -5.60
C PRO A 182 12.74 6.26 -4.66
N LYS A 183 12.33 6.25 -3.38
CA LYS A 183 12.74 5.21 -2.40
C LYS A 183 12.12 3.84 -2.73
N VAL A 184 10.85 3.81 -3.13
CA VAL A 184 10.19 2.56 -3.49
C VAL A 184 10.68 2.07 -4.87
N LEU A 185 10.88 2.98 -5.82
CA LEU A 185 11.44 2.62 -7.13
C LEU A 185 12.89 2.11 -7.02
N SER A 186 13.68 2.55 -6.03
CA SER A 186 14.99 1.93 -5.76
C SER A 186 14.85 0.51 -5.21
N MET A 187 13.87 0.25 -4.32
CA MET A 187 13.60 -1.11 -3.83
C MET A 187 13.21 -2.07 -4.97
N GLU A 188 12.55 -1.58 -6.02
CA GLU A 188 12.21 -2.39 -7.20
C GLU A 188 13.49 -2.83 -7.92
N LYS A 189 14.48 -1.94 -8.06
CA LYS A 189 15.77 -2.27 -8.68
C LYS A 189 16.59 -3.27 -7.87
N ASP A 190 16.44 -3.29 -6.54
CA ASP A 190 17.16 -4.21 -5.63
C ASP A 190 16.45 -5.56 -5.48
N ALA A 191 15.15 -5.65 -5.79
CA ALA A 191 14.43 -6.92 -5.85
C ALA A 191 14.80 -7.79 -7.07
N TYR A 192 15.18 -7.17 -8.20
CA TYR A 192 15.63 -7.87 -9.41
C TYR A 192 16.99 -8.61 -9.31
N PRO A 193 18.06 -8.10 -8.64
CA PRO A 193 19.36 -8.76 -8.57
C PRO A 193 19.37 -10.07 -7.76
N LEU A 194 18.37 -10.34 -6.91
CA LEU A 194 18.26 -11.62 -6.21
C LEU A 194 18.03 -12.82 -7.15
N GLN A 195 17.63 -12.58 -8.42
CA GLN A 195 17.48 -13.66 -9.41
C GLN A 195 18.72 -13.88 -10.29
N ALA A 196 19.65 -12.92 -10.39
CA ALA A 196 20.84 -13.09 -11.22
C ALA A 196 21.95 -13.93 -10.54
N GLY A 197 21.87 -14.16 -9.22
CA GLY A 197 22.87 -14.92 -8.46
C GLY A 197 22.65 -16.44 -8.40
N GLY A 198 21.58 -16.96 -9.02
CA GLY A 198 21.11 -18.34 -8.85
C GLY A 198 21.65 -19.38 -9.85
N MET A 199 22.54 -19.02 -10.79
CA MET A 199 23.14 -20.00 -11.71
C MET A 199 24.59 -19.62 -12.04
N LEU A 200 25.53 -20.20 -11.29
CA LEU A 200 26.88 -20.66 -11.67
C LEU A 200 27.82 -20.62 -10.46
N ARG A 201 27.62 -21.54 -9.51
CA ARG A 201 28.71 -22.06 -8.68
C ARG A 201 28.77 -23.56 -8.87
N ASN A 202 29.46 -23.99 -9.92
CA ASN A 202 30.01 -25.33 -9.96
C ASN A 202 31.54 -25.25 -10.01
N GLN A 203 32.12 -25.57 -8.86
CA GLN A 203 33.33 -26.34 -8.67
C GLN A 203 34.61 -25.79 -9.33
N THR A 204 35.43 -25.21 -8.47
CA THR A 204 36.88 -25.32 -8.47
C THR A 204 37.36 -26.64 -9.07
N LYS A 205 37.87 -26.59 -10.30
CA LYS A 205 38.91 -27.51 -10.76
C LYS A 205 40.18 -26.72 -10.98
N GLN A 206 41.09 -26.97 -10.06
CA GLN A 206 42.49 -26.55 -10.03
C GLN A 206 43.20 -27.18 -11.23
N TYR A 207 43.68 -26.36 -12.15
CA TYR A 207 44.64 -26.77 -13.19
C TYR A 207 46.04 -26.42 -12.70
N PRO A 208 47.03 -27.33 -12.81
CA PRO A 208 48.40 -27.04 -12.39
C PRO A 208 49.09 -26.11 -13.41
N GLU A 209 49.95 -25.25 -12.88
CA GLU A 209 50.87 -24.39 -13.62
C GLU A 209 51.84 -25.23 -14.44
N GLU A 210 51.85 -25.06 -15.76
CA GLU A 210 52.97 -25.44 -16.61
C GLU A 210 53.92 -24.25 -16.73
N ASN A 211 55.11 -24.43 -16.12
CA ASN A 211 56.27 -23.57 -16.29
C ASN A 211 56.79 -23.67 -17.73
N CYS A 212 56.86 -22.54 -18.44
CA CYS A 212 57.72 -22.37 -19.59
C CYS A 212 59.11 -21.90 -19.13
N ALA A 213 60.10 -22.78 -19.22
CA ALA A 213 61.52 -22.50 -19.35
C ALA A 213 62.17 -23.63 -20.15
#